data_AF-A0A3Q0JJC9-F1
#
_entry.id   AF-A0A3Q0JJC9-F1
#
_cell.length_a   1.000
_cell.length_b   1.000
_cell.length_c   1.000
_cell.angle_alpha   90.00
_cell.angle_beta   90.00
_cell.angle_gamma   90.00
#
_symmetry.space_group_name_H-M   'P 1'
#
loop_
_entity.id
_entity.type
_entity.pdbx_description
1 polymer ?
#
loop_
_entity_poly.entity_id
_entity_poly.type
_entity_poly.pdbx_seq_one_letter_code
_entity_poly.pdbx_strand_id
1 'polypeptide(L)'
;MHKRRRKRLTTRSLSQDPALLDDIHHGQVECVLERVWKWPFNAFTLDNATGGRSLPVLCVHLFHWYGLMEHFNLDVVRVWKLFSLIEEGYHGTNPYHNSIHATDVTQAMHCFLQEEKIKRHLTHLEIMASLLAAVAHDLDHPGVNQPFLIATSNHLAALYE
;
A
#
# COMPACT_ATOMS: atom_id res chain seq x y z
N MET A 1 28.10 -10.28 -26.28
CA MET A 1 28.51 -10.64 -24.89
C MET A 1 28.52 -9.39 -24.02
N HIS A 2 27.36 -8.95 -23.50
CA HIS A 2 27.29 -7.78 -22.63
C HIS A 2 27.67 -8.15 -21.20
N LYS A 3 28.80 -7.62 -20.71
CA LYS A 3 29.21 -7.74 -19.30
C LYS A 3 28.21 -6.97 -18.43
N ARG A 4 27.29 -7.71 -17.81
CA ARG A 4 26.36 -7.25 -16.78
C ARG A 4 27.18 -6.64 -15.63
N ARG A 5 27.09 -5.33 -15.42
CA ARG A 5 27.70 -4.67 -14.25
C ARG A 5 26.94 -5.15 -13.02
N ARG A 6 27.39 -6.25 -12.40
CA ARG A 6 26.90 -6.70 -11.09
C ARG A 6 27.10 -5.54 -10.12
N LYS A 7 26.02 -4.86 -9.72
CA LYS A 7 26.04 -4.06 -8.49
C LYS A 7 26.45 -5.04 -7.40
N ARG A 8 27.64 -4.81 -6.82
CA ARG A 8 28.11 -5.55 -5.66
C ARG A 8 27.10 -5.25 -4.56
N LEU A 9 26.26 -6.22 -4.23
CA LEU A 9 25.44 -6.14 -3.01
C LEU A 9 26.45 -6.09 -1.88
N THR A 10 26.69 -4.90 -1.33
CA THR A 10 27.31 -4.76 -0.03
C THR A 10 26.27 -5.25 0.95
N THR A 11 26.26 -6.55 1.23
CA THR A 11 25.66 -7.04 2.47
C THR A 11 26.49 -6.41 3.57
N ARG A 12 25.95 -5.34 4.18
CA ARG A 12 26.49 -4.82 5.43
C ARG A 12 26.54 -6.01 6.39
N SER A 13 27.71 -6.24 6.97
CA SER A 13 27.90 -7.31 7.95
C SER A 13 26.91 -7.08 9.09
N LEU A 14 26.02 -8.03 9.33
CA LEU A 14 24.99 -8.01 10.40
C LEU A 14 25.57 -8.00 11.82
N SER A 15 26.87 -7.75 11.97
CA SER A 15 27.61 -7.94 13.22
C SER A 15 28.01 -6.65 13.92
N GLN A 16 27.61 -5.47 13.43
CA GLN A 16 28.05 -4.18 14.01
C GLN A 16 26.99 -3.08 14.14
N ASP A 17 25.75 -3.28 13.71
CA ASP A 17 24.68 -2.33 14.04
C ASP A 17 23.88 -2.90 15.23
N PRO A 18 23.71 -2.13 16.33
CA PRO A 18 22.73 -2.50 17.34
C PRO A 18 21.40 -2.61 16.61
N ALA A 19 20.66 -3.70 16.83
CA ALA A 19 19.31 -3.86 16.31
C ALA A 19 18.51 -2.60 16.69
N LEU A 20 18.33 -1.69 15.73
CA LEU A 20 17.55 -0.48 15.92
C LEU A 20 16.10 -0.97 15.93
N LEU A 21 15.59 -1.12 17.14
CA LEU A 21 14.21 -1.49 17.42
C LEU A 21 13.32 -0.39 16.79
N ASP A 22 12.50 -0.81 15.82
CA ASP A 22 11.55 -0.04 15.02
C ASP A 22 12.12 1.07 14.13
N ASP A 23 12.23 0.79 12.83
CA ASP A 23 12.41 1.79 11.75
C ASP A 23 11.18 2.72 11.57
N ILE A 24 10.21 2.67 12.49
CA ILE A 24 8.99 3.47 12.49
C ILE A 24 9.22 4.74 13.32
N HIS A 25 9.25 5.88 12.64
CA HIS A 25 9.36 7.18 13.30
C HIS A 25 7.97 7.68 13.70
N HIS A 26 7.39 7.16 14.79
CA HIS A 26 6.01 7.42 15.22
C HIS A 26 5.56 8.89 15.12
N GLY A 27 6.34 9.85 15.64
CA GLY A 27 5.97 11.27 15.56
C GLY A 27 5.99 11.85 14.14
N GLN A 28 6.83 11.31 13.25
CA GLN A 28 6.82 11.69 11.83
C GLN A 28 5.61 11.07 11.11
N VAL A 29 5.28 9.82 11.42
CA VAL A 29 4.09 9.13 10.88
C VAL A 29 2.82 9.92 11.22
N GLU A 30 2.65 10.33 12.48
CA GLU A 30 1.52 11.15 12.91
C GLU A 30 1.44 12.47 12.12
N CYS A 31 2.54 13.22 11.99
CA CYS A 31 2.60 14.47 11.24
C CYS A 31 2.22 14.31 9.75
N VAL A 32 2.60 13.18 9.14
CA VAL A 32 2.22 12.86 7.77
C VAL A 32 0.72 12.54 7.69
N LEU A 33 0.19 11.72 8.60
CA LEU A 33 -1.21 11.30 8.62
C LEU A 33 -2.19 12.42 8.99
N GLU A 34 -1.78 13.44 9.77
CA GLU A 34 -2.59 14.65 10.02
C GLU A 34 -3.02 15.39 8.74
N ARG A 35 -2.28 15.15 7.64
CA ARG A 35 -2.50 15.77 6.34
C ARG A 35 -3.04 14.79 5.31
N VAL A 36 -3.49 13.60 5.71
CA VAL A 36 -3.96 12.52 4.82
C VAL A 36 -5.11 12.96 3.89
N TRP A 37 -5.91 13.94 4.29
CA TRP A 37 -7.03 14.48 3.49
C TRP A 37 -6.59 15.46 2.39
N LYS A 38 -5.32 15.88 2.37
CA LYS A 38 -4.82 16.87 1.43
C LYS A 38 -4.33 16.19 0.16
N TRP A 39 -4.72 16.71 -1.01
CA TRP A 39 -4.21 16.25 -2.30
C TRP A 39 -2.68 16.24 -2.43
N PRO A 40 -1.90 17.23 -1.93
CA PRO A 40 -0.43 17.17 -1.95
C PRO A 40 0.17 16.24 -0.89
N PHE A 41 -0.53 15.16 -0.51
CA PHE A 41 0.03 14.10 0.31
C PHE A 41 1.14 13.37 -0.45
N ASN A 42 2.13 12.85 0.28
CA ASN A 42 3.26 12.16 -0.33
C ASN A 42 3.40 10.74 0.25
N ALA A 43 2.95 9.75 -0.53
CA ALA A 43 3.04 8.34 -0.16
C ALA A 43 4.49 7.89 0.12
N PHE A 44 5.48 8.40 -0.62
CA PHE A 44 6.89 8.11 -0.36
C PHE A 44 7.36 8.63 1.00
N THR A 45 6.84 9.78 1.45
CA THR A 45 7.17 10.30 2.78
C THR A 45 6.59 9.40 3.88
N LEU A 46 5.35 8.92 3.71
CA LEU A 46 4.78 7.95 4.64
C LEU A 46 5.58 6.64 4.63
N ASP A 47 5.96 6.14 3.46
CA ASP A 47 6.72 4.90 3.31
C ASP A 47 8.07 4.95 4.03
N ASN A 48 8.82 6.04 3.83
CA ASN A 48 10.08 6.26 4.55
C ASN A 48 9.87 6.38 6.06
N ALA A 49 8.84 7.10 6.52
CA ALA A 49 8.58 7.30 7.94
C ALA A 49 8.11 6.02 8.66
N THR A 50 7.58 5.05 7.91
CA THR A 50 7.04 3.78 8.41
C THR A 50 7.99 2.60 8.19
N GLY A 51 9.21 2.83 7.67
CA GLY A 51 10.15 1.74 7.37
C GLY A 51 9.65 0.79 6.28
N GLY A 52 8.93 1.30 5.27
CA GLY A 52 8.38 0.51 4.17
C GLY A 52 7.03 -0.16 4.48
N ARG A 53 6.28 0.37 5.44
CA ARG A 53 4.98 -0.16 5.90
C ARG A 53 3.85 0.85 5.66
N SER A 54 3.93 1.63 4.60
CA SER A 54 2.98 2.72 4.34
C SER A 54 1.54 2.23 4.17
N LEU A 55 1.34 1.09 3.52
CA LEU A 55 0.02 0.57 3.19
C LEU A 55 -0.79 0.16 4.44
N PRO A 56 -0.31 -0.73 5.34
CA PRO A 56 -1.06 -1.10 6.54
C PRO A 56 -1.25 0.08 7.50
N VAL A 57 -0.26 0.97 7.62
CA VAL A 57 -0.37 2.17 8.47
C VAL A 57 -1.47 3.11 7.97
N LEU A 58 -1.48 3.43 6.67
CA LEU A 58 -2.51 4.26 6.07
C LEU A 58 -3.89 3.60 6.22
N CYS A 59 -4.01 2.31 5.93
CA CYS A 59 -5.30 1.62 5.94
C CYS A 59 -5.91 1.54 7.34
N VAL A 60 -5.13 1.23 8.38
CA VAL A 60 -5.61 1.26 9.76
C VAL A 60 -6.02 2.67 10.18
N HIS A 61 -5.25 3.68 9.80
CA HIS A 61 -5.60 5.08 10.05
C HIS A 61 -6.94 5.45 9.39
N LEU A 62 -7.16 5.10 8.13
CA LEU A 62 -8.41 5.37 7.42
C LEU A 62 -9.60 4.56 7.96
N PHE A 63 -9.38 3.29 8.33
CA PHE A 63 -10.42 2.47 8.96
C PHE A 63 -10.89 3.07 10.29
N HIS A 64 -9.97 3.70 11.03
CA HIS A 64 -10.32 4.48 12.21
C HIS A 64 -11.04 5.79 11.83
N TRP A 65 -10.52 6.55 10.87
CA TRP A 65 -11.10 7.81 10.39
C TRP A 65 -12.57 7.70 10.01
N TYR A 66 -12.93 6.61 9.32
CA TYR A 66 -14.29 6.36 8.85
C TYR A 66 -15.15 5.56 9.85
N GLY A 67 -14.65 5.25 11.05
CA GLY A 67 -15.38 4.48 12.06
C GLY A 67 -15.70 3.04 11.66
N LEU A 68 -14.99 2.48 10.67
CA LEU A 68 -15.30 1.16 10.09
C LEU A 68 -15.04 0.02 11.08
N MET A 69 -14.03 0.17 11.94
CA MET A 69 -13.71 -0.85 12.93
C MET A 69 -14.85 -1.04 13.94
N GLU A 70 -15.41 0.06 14.45
CA GLU A 70 -16.54 0.01 15.37
C GLU A 70 -17.81 -0.46 14.64
N HIS A 71 -18.11 0.14 13.47
CA HIS A 71 -19.31 -0.16 12.71
C HIS A 71 -19.46 -1.64 12.33
N PHE A 72 -18.35 -2.28 11.92
CA PHE A 72 -18.33 -3.68 11.53
C PHE A 72 -17.77 -4.63 12.61
N ASN A 73 -17.50 -4.13 13.81
CA ASN A 73 -16.93 -4.90 14.93
C ASN A 73 -15.63 -5.65 14.54
N LEU A 74 -14.69 -4.93 13.93
CA LEU A 74 -13.43 -5.48 13.44
C LEU A 74 -12.34 -5.42 14.51
N ASP A 75 -11.63 -6.53 14.69
CA ASP A 75 -10.45 -6.59 15.55
C ASP A 75 -9.25 -5.91 14.87
N VAL A 76 -8.66 -4.92 15.55
CA VAL A 76 -7.55 -4.11 15.00
C VAL A 76 -6.34 -4.96 14.61
N VAL A 77 -6.05 -6.04 15.35
CA VAL A 77 -4.92 -6.93 15.05
C VAL A 77 -5.18 -7.72 13.77
N ARG A 78 -6.41 -8.18 13.54
CA ARG A 78 -6.82 -8.81 12.27
C ARG A 78 -6.78 -7.84 11.10
N VAL A 79 -7.23 -6.60 11.30
CA VAL A 79 -7.18 -5.55 10.26
C VAL A 79 -5.72 -5.24 9.88
N TRP A 80 -4.84 -5.06 10.85
CA TRP A 80 -3.41 -4.88 10.61
C TRP A 80 -2.80 -6.06 9.84
N LYS A 81 -3.13 -7.30 10.26
CA LYS A 81 -2.66 -8.52 9.58
C LYS A 81 -3.16 -8.61 8.14
N LEU A 82 -4.42 -8.27 7.88
CA LEU A 82 -4.97 -8.23 6.52
C LEU A 82 -4.16 -7.32 5.61
N PHE A 83 -3.94 -6.07 6.03
CA PHE A 83 -3.21 -5.11 5.21
C PHE A 83 -1.71 -5.42 5.10
N SER A 84 -1.14 -6.06 6.13
CA SER A 84 0.23 -6.59 6.07
C SER A 84 0.35 -7.67 5.00
N LEU A 85 -0.60 -8.60 4.92
CA LEU A 85 -0.62 -9.65 3.90
C LEU A 85 -0.85 -9.09 2.49
N ILE A 86 -1.69 -8.07 2.35
CA ILE A 86 -1.88 -7.39 1.06
C ILE A 86 -0.59 -6.69 0.62
N GLU A 87 0.09 -5.97 1.52
CA GLU A 87 1.37 -5.32 1.22
C GLU A 87 2.44 -6.33 0.79
N GLU A 88 2.52 -7.49 1.45
CA GLU A 88 3.45 -8.58 1.10
C GLU A 88 3.15 -9.18 -0.29
N GLY A 89 1.91 -9.09 -0.77
CA GLY A 89 1.53 -9.52 -2.12
C GLY A 89 1.96 -8.54 -3.22
N TYR A 90 2.42 -7.33 -2.88
CA TYR A 90 2.99 -6.40 -3.86
C TYR A 90 4.49 -6.64 -4.07
N HIS A 91 4.92 -6.64 -5.33
CA HIS A 91 6.32 -6.90 -5.66
C HIS A 91 7.16 -5.63 -5.51
N GLY A 92 7.92 -5.52 -4.41
CA GLY A 92 8.83 -4.37 -4.18
C GLY A 92 9.93 -4.20 -5.24
N THR A 93 10.16 -5.20 -6.09
CA THR A 93 11.06 -5.09 -7.25
C THR A 93 10.47 -4.34 -8.44
N ASN A 94 9.14 -4.16 -8.48
CA ASN A 94 8.48 -3.38 -9.52
C ASN A 94 8.77 -1.89 -9.30
N PRO A 95 9.24 -1.17 -10.33
CA PRO A 95 9.50 0.27 -10.19
C PRO A 95 8.26 1.12 -9.91
N TYR A 96 7.06 0.64 -10.27
CA TYR A 96 5.81 1.38 -10.14
C TYR A 96 4.70 0.58 -9.44
N HIS A 97 4.26 -0.55 -10.01
CA HIS A 97 3.20 -1.40 -9.44
C HIS A 97 3.69 -2.18 -8.21
N ASN A 98 3.94 -1.45 -7.12
CA ASN A 98 4.35 -1.92 -5.80
C ASN A 98 3.41 -1.34 -4.72
N SER A 99 3.66 -1.64 -3.45
CA SER A 99 2.77 -1.22 -2.34
C SER A 99 2.68 0.29 -2.16
N ILE A 100 3.71 1.06 -2.54
CA ILE A 100 3.67 2.53 -2.46
C ILE A 100 2.62 3.10 -3.43
N HIS A 101 2.50 2.51 -4.62
CA HIS A 101 1.44 2.86 -5.57
C HIS A 101 0.05 2.53 -5.01
N ALA A 102 -0.11 1.38 -4.36
CA ALA A 102 -1.36 1.04 -3.67
C ALA A 102 -1.69 2.04 -2.54
N THR A 103 -0.69 2.48 -1.78
CA THR A 103 -0.83 3.52 -0.75
C THR A 103 -1.30 4.83 -1.36
N ASP A 104 -0.68 5.27 -2.46
CA ASP A 104 -1.03 6.51 -3.17
C ASP A 104 -2.47 6.48 -3.70
N VAL A 105 -2.86 5.40 -4.39
CA VAL A 105 -4.23 5.22 -4.91
C VAL A 105 -5.25 5.17 -3.77
N THR A 106 -4.92 4.53 -2.65
CA THR A 106 -5.80 4.48 -1.47
C THR A 106 -5.98 5.87 -0.84
N GLN A 107 -4.91 6.67 -0.76
CA GLN A 107 -4.99 8.03 -0.26
C GLN A 107 -5.77 8.96 -1.22
N ALA A 108 -5.57 8.83 -2.53
CA ALA A 108 -6.35 9.56 -3.51
C ALA A 108 -7.85 9.19 -3.44
N MET A 109 -8.16 7.89 -3.26
CA MET A 109 -9.53 7.42 -3.01
C MET A 109 -10.11 8.08 -1.76
N HIS A 110 -9.34 8.18 -0.66
CA HIS A 110 -9.77 8.91 0.53
C HIS A 110 -10.11 10.39 0.22
N CYS A 111 -9.29 11.10 -0.58
CA CYS A 111 -9.60 12.46 -1.01
C CYS A 111 -10.94 12.54 -1.78
N PHE A 112 -11.18 11.64 -2.73
CA PHE A 112 -12.46 11.59 -3.45
C PHE A 112 -13.64 11.30 -2.52
N LEU A 113 -13.47 10.39 -1.57
CA LEU A 113 -14.49 10.08 -0.56
C LEU A 113 -14.78 11.25 0.40
N GLN A 114 -13.91 12.27 0.47
CA GLN A 114 -14.17 13.50 1.23
C GLN A 114 -14.94 14.56 0.43
N GLU A 115 -15.09 14.41 -0.89
CA GLU A 115 -15.86 15.36 -1.69
C GLU A 115 -17.34 15.34 -1.28
N GLU A 116 -17.92 16.51 -0.98
CA GLU A 116 -19.28 16.65 -0.43
C GLU A 116 -20.35 15.97 -1.30
N LYS A 117 -20.15 15.96 -2.63
CA LYS A 117 -21.06 15.31 -3.58
C LYS A 117 -21.03 13.79 -3.49
N ILE A 118 -19.92 13.22 -3.05
CA ILE A 118 -19.71 11.77 -2.90
C ILE A 118 -20.06 11.36 -1.47
N LYS A 119 -19.42 12.00 -0.49
CA LYS A 119 -19.50 11.67 0.95
C LYS A 119 -20.93 11.52 1.48
N ARG A 120 -21.86 12.36 1.02
CA ARG A 120 -23.27 12.37 1.49
C ARG A 120 -24.09 11.16 1.02
N HIS A 121 -23.60 10.41 0.04
CA HIS A 121 -24.35 9.33 -0.59
C HIS A 121 -23.78 7.94 -0.27
N LEU A 122 -22.66 7.85 0.44
CA LEU A 122 -21.99 6.59 0.72
C LEU A 122 -22.31 6.06 2.11
N THR A 123 -22.58 4.77 2.17
CA THR A 123 -22.66 3.97 3.37
C THR A 123 -21.28 3.53 3.84
N HIS A 124 -21.16 3.07 5.10
CA HIS A 124 -19.93 2.49 5.63
C HIS A 124 -19.44 1.30 4.78
N LEU A 125 -20.36 0.51 4.22
CA LEU A 125 -20.02 -0.63 3.36
C LEU A 125 -19.37 -0.15 2.06
N GLU A 126 -19.94 0.86 1.39
CA GLU A 126 -19.40 1.39 0.14
C GLU A 126 -18.07 2.11 0.34
N ILE A 127 -17.89 2.80 1.48
CA ILE A 127 -16.60 3.38 1.87
C ILE A 127 -15.57 2.27 2.06
N MET A 128 -15.89 1.23 2.85
CA MET A 128 -14.98 0.11 3.08
C MET A 128 -14.63 -0.61 1.78
N ALA A 129 -15.62 -0.88 0.93
CA ALA A 129 -15.41 -1.51 -0.37
C ALA A 129 -14.51 -0.66 -1.28
N SER A 130 -14.70 0.67 -1.28
CA SER A 130 -13.88 1.59 -2.09
C SER A 130 -12.42 1.60 -1.64
N LEU A 131 -12.17 1.61 -0.33
CA LEU A 131 -10.82 1.53 0.23
C LEU A 131 -10.17 0.16 -0.07
N LEU A 132 -10.88 -0.95 0.17
CA LEU A 132 -10.36 -2.29 -0.12
C LEU A 132 -10.07 -2.48 -1.62
N ALA A 133 -10.92 -1.96 -2.50
CA ALA A 133 -10.70 -1.98 -3.94
C ALA A 133 -9.43 -1.20 -4.31
N ALA A 134 -9.24 0.02 -3.78
CA ALA A 134 -8.04 0.82 -4.02
C ALA A 134 -6.77 0.11 -3.54
N VAL A 135 -6.81 -0.51 -2.36
CA VAL A 135 -5.69 -1.23 -1.74
C VAL A 135 -5.29 -2.48 -2.55
N ALA A 136 -6.25 -3.18 -3.14
CA ALA A 136 -6.00 -4.47 -3.81
C ALA A 136 -6.02 -4.41 -5.35
N HIS A 137 -6.24 -3.25 -5.97
CA HIS A 137 -6.49 -3.15 -7.42
C HIS A 137 -5.35 -3.70 -8.29
N ASP A 138 -4.13 -3.64 -7.79
CA ASP A 138 -2.89 -4.06 -8.48
C ASP A 138 -2.16 -5.18 -7.70
N LEU A 139 -2.87 -5.90 -6.83
CA LEU A 139 -2.27 -6.97 -6.03
C LEU A 139 -1.63 -8.05 -6.92
N ASP A 140 -0.41 -8.48 -6.58
CA ASP A 140 0.38 -9.45 -7.34
C ASP A 140 0.66 -9.05 -8.81
N HIS A 141 0.63 -7.76 -9.13
CA HIS A 141 0.90 -7.29 -10.49
C HIS A 141 2.33 -7.65 -10.95
N PRO A 142 2.51 -8.33 -12.11
CA PRO A 142 3.81 -8.90 -12.52
C PRO A 142 4.80 -7.88 -13.12
N GLY A 143 4.43 -6.60 -13.12
CA GLY A 143 5.24 -5.50 -13.69
C GLY A 143 5.24 -5.45 -15.22
N VAL A 144 4.35 -6.21 -15.87
CA VAL A 144 4.14 -6.24 -17.33
C VAL A 144 2.65 -6.12 -17.64
N ASN A 145 2.33 -5.67 -18.86
CA ASN A 145 0.95 -5.46 -19.29
C ASN A 145 0.28 -6.72 -19.86
N GLN A 146 -1.04 -6.67 -20.03
CA GLN A 146 -1.81 -7.79 -20.57
C GLN A 146 -1.34 -8.27 -21.96
N PRO A 147 -1.07 -7.41 -22.97
CA PRO A 147 -0.55 -7.87 -24.26
C PRO A 147 0.73 -8.71 -24.15
N PHE A 148 1.63 -8.38 -23.22
CA PHE A 148 2.84 -9.18 -22.97
C PHE A 148 2.51 -10.56 -22.41
N LEU A 149 1.57 -10.67 -21.46
CA LEU A 149 1.13 -11.94 -20.90
C LEU A 149 0.53 -12.86 -21.97
N ILE A 150 -0.31 -12.30 -22.85
CA ILE A 150 -0.90 -13.03 -23.99
C ILE A 150 0.21 -13.49 -24.94
N ALA A 151 1.08 -12.58 -25.38
CA ALA A 151 2.15 -12.88 -26.33
C ALA A 151 3.16 -13.92 -25.82
N THR A 152 3.30 -14.06 -24.50
CA THR A 152 4.20 -15.02 -23.87
C THR A 152 3.50 -16.30 -23.41
N SER A 153 2.20 -16.45 -23.69
CA SER A 153 1.39 -17.60 -23.24
C SER A 153 1.49 -17.82 -21.72
N ASN A 154 1.48 -16.72 -20.96
CA ASN A 154 1.52 -16.79 -19.52
C ASN A 154 0.26 -17.48 -18.98
N HIS A 155 0.39 -18.30 -17.94
CA HIS A 155 -0.73 -19.02 -17.32
C HIS A 155 -1.90 -18.11 -16.90
N LEU A 156 -1.65 -16.87 -16.50
CA LEU A 156 -2.72 -15.91 -16.17
C LEU A 156 -3.59 -15.55 -17.39
N ALA A 157 -2.99 -15.48 -18.58
CA ALA A 157 -3.74 -15.20 -19.81
C ALA A 157 -4.66 -16.37 -20.18
N ALA A 158 -4.23 -17.61 -19.91
CA ALA A 158 -5.04 -18.81 -20.15
C ALA A 158 -6.14 -19.02 -19.08
N LEU A 159 -5.91 -18.56 -17.85
CA LEU A 159 -6.86 -18.72 -16.75
C LEU A 159 -8.08 -17.79 -16.88
N TYR A 160 -7.88 -16.59 -17.41
CA TYR A 160 -8.88 -15.50 -17.43
C TYR A 160 -9.33 -15.14 -18.86
N GLU A 161 -9.44 -16.14 -19.75
CA GLU A 161 -9.94 -15.97 -21.12
C GLU A 161 -11.33 -15.31 -21.20
#